data_AF-A0A349BTW4-F1
#
_entry.id   AF-A0A349BTW4-F1
#
_cell.length_a   1.000
_cell.length_b   1.000
_cell.length_c   1.000
_cell.angle_alpha   90.00
_cell.angle_beta   90.00
_cell.angle_gamma   90.00
#
_symmetry.space_group_name_H-M   'P 1'
#
loop_
_entity.id
_entity.type
_entity.pdbx_description
1 polymer ?
#
loop_
_entity_poly.entity_id
_entity_poly.type
_entity_poly.pdbx_seq_one_letter_code
_entity_poly.pdbx_strand_id
1 'polypeptide(L)'
;MPRYSTIYAFLNASKMGDNFEIFLSQEAQLGSFSMGLNQQFRKTDSFGFTNIGLSVTVAYENFEFGALYNFPFQNPLNPAVYSPSTIEIFLTFDFSPYLRNKRGDYRRISIDNYY
;
A
#
# COMPACT_ATOMS: atom_id res chain seq x y z
N MET A 1 -3.32 -13.86 -16.50
CA MET A 1 -2.41 -13.43 -15.41
C MET A 1 -1.29 -14.45 -15.30
N PRO A 2 -0.03 -14.03 -15.09
CA PRO A 2 1.08 -14.95 -14.82
C PRO A 2 0.78 -15.86 -13.62
N ARG A 3 1.45 -17.02 -13.56
CA ARG A 3 1.38 -17.91 -12.38
C ARG A 3 1.81 -17.13 -11.12
N TYR A 4 1.13 -17.32 -10.00
CA TYR A 4 1.35 -16.60 -8.72
C TYR A 4 1.10 -15.08 -8.77
N SER A 5 0.10 -14.66 -9.55
CA SER A 5 -0.37 -13.27 -9.55
C SER A 5 -1.63 -13.11 -8.72
N THR A 6 -1.68 -12.09 -7.86
CA THR A 6 -2.85 -11.76 -7.04
C THR A 6 -3.08 -10.27 -6.98
N ILE A 7 -4.35 -9.87 -6.89
CA ILE A 7 -4.73 -8.50 -6.56
C ILE A 7 -5.12 -8.49 -5.09
N TYR A 8 -4.42 -7.69 -4.31
CA TYR A 8 -4.73 -7.41 -2.92
C TYR A 8 -5.39 -6.04 -2.84
N ALA A 9 -6.57 -5.96 -2.23
CA ALA A 9 -7.25 -4.72 -1.98
C ALA A 9 -7.56 -4.61 -0.49
N PHE A 10 -7.25 -3.46 0.10
CA PHE A 10 -7.43 -3.17 1.50
C PHE A 10 -8.14 -1.83 1.65
N LEU A 11 -9.22 -1.83 2.42
CA LEU A 11 -9.95 -0.62 2.78
C LEU A 11 -9.96 -0.52 4.30
N ASN A 12 -9.59 0.66 4.80
CA ASN A 12 -9.71 1.03 6.19
C ASN A 12 -10.53 2.31 6.26
N ALA A 13 -11.63 2.29 7.02
CA ALA A 13 -12.44 3.45 7.31
C ALA A 13 -12.48 3.63 8.83
N SER A 14 -12.10 4.81 9.29
CA SER A 14 -12.07 5.14 10.71
C SER A 14 -12.69 6.51 10.96
N LYS A 15 -13.33 6.65 12.12
CA LYS A 15 -13.93 7.91 12.58
C LYS A 15 -13.49 8.14 14.02
N MET A 16 -12.99 9.34 14.32
CA MET A 16 -12.58 9.74 15.66
C MET A 16 -13.10 11.15 15.94
N GLY A 17 -14.15 11.24 16.76
CA GLY A 17 -14.87 12.51 16.94
C GLY A 17 -15.48 12.99 15.62
N ASP A 18 -15.16 14.22 15.26
CA ASP A 18 -15.57 14.87 14.01
C ASP A 18 -14.59 14.60 12.85
N ASN A 19 -13.43 13.98 13.15
CA ASN A 19 -12.46 13.55 12.15
C ASN A 19 -12.89 12.22 11.49
N PHE A 20 -12.69 12.15 10.17
CA PHE A 20 -13.01 10.99 9.35
C PHE A 20 -11.86 10.67 8.41
N GLU A 21 -11.47 9.40 8.36
CA GLU A 21 -10.37 8.93 7.52
C GLU A 21 -10.77 7.66 6.76
N ILE A 22 -10.55 7.69 5.45
CA ILE A 22 -10.63 6.52 4.57
C ILE A 22 -9.26 6.31 3.95
N PHE A 23 -8.76 5.09 4.04
CA PHE A 23 -7.58 4.63 3.34
C PHE A 23 -7.95 3.44 2.46
N LEU A 24 -7.58 3.52 1.18
CA LEU A 24 -7.75 2.47 0.19
C LEU A 24 -6.38 2.13 -0.40
N SER A 25 -6.01 0.86 -0.37
CA SER A 25 -4.81 0.33 -1.00
C SER A 25 -5.18 -0.79 -1.96
N GLN A 26 -4.62 -0.75 -3.16
CA GLN A 26 -4.74 -1.81 -4.16
C GLN A 26 -3.34 -2.17 -4.62
N GLU A 27 -2.97 -3.43 -4.56
CA GLU A 27 -1.66 -3.93 -4.94
C GLU A 27 -1.82 -5.12 -5.88
N ALA A 28 -1.24 -5.01 -7.08
CA ALA A 28 -1.08 -6.11 -8.01
C ALA A 28 0.27 -6.78 -7.75
N GLN A 29 0.24 -8.00 -7.22
CA GLN A 29 1.41 -8.85 -7.01
C GLN A 29 1.54 -9.78 -8.21
N LEU A 30 2.72 -9.78 -8.84
CA LEU A 30 3.06 -10.53 -10.04
C LEU A 30 4.31 -11.37 -9.76
N GLY A 31 4.21 -12.32 -8.83
CA GLY A 31 5.38 -13.03 -8.32
C GLY A 31 6.27 -12.10 -7.49
N SER A 32 7.55 -11.99 -7.84
CA SER A 32 8.52 -11.16 -7.10
C SER A 32 8.33 -9.66 -7.28
N PHE A 33 7.57 -9.20 -8.27
CA PHE A 33 7.29 -7.79 -8.48
C PHE A 33 5.88 -7.45 -8.01
N SER A 34 5.71 -6.34 -7.32
CA SER A 34 4.38 -5.78 -7.04
C SER A 34 4.32 -4.29 -7.33
N MET A 35 3.12 -3.85 -7.71
CA MET A 35 2.82 -2.44 -7.92
C MET A 35 1.50 -2.12 -7.25
N GLY A 36 1.41 -0.96 -6.61
CA GLY A 36 0.24 -0.57 -5.86
C GLY A 36 -0.16 0.89 -6.03
N LEU A 37 -1.43 1.12 -5.72
CA LEU A 37 -2.09 2.41 -5.67
C LEU A 37 -2.62 2.59 -4.26
N ASN A 38 -2.22 3.68 -3.62
CA ASN A 38 -2.69 4.05 -2.29
C ASN A 38 -3.48 5.36 -2.40
N GLN A 39 -4.66 5.40 -1.80
CA GLN A 39 -5.51 6.57 -1.76
C GLN A 39 -5.89 6.82 -0.31
N GLN A 40 -5.64 8.01 0.18
CA GLN A 40 -6.00 8.43 1.52
C GLN A 40 -6.88 9.65 1.42
N PHE A 41 -8.04 9.60 2.06
CA PHE A 41 -8.92 10.74 2.26
C PHE A 41 -9.02 11.00 3.75
N ARG A 42 -8.63 12.19 4.19
CA ARG A 42 -8.76 12.61 5.58
C ARG A 42 -9.53 13.92 5.64
N LYS A 43 -10.58 13.93 6.45
CA LYS A 43 -11.35 15.11 6.80
C LYS A 43 -11.18 15.34 8.30
N THR A 44 -10.60 16.48 8.64
CA THR A 44 -10.50 17.02 9.99
C THR A 44 -11.52 18.16 10.13
N ASP A 45 -11.83 18.58 11.35
CA ASP A 45 -12.77 19.65 11.66
C ASP A 45 -12.58 20.93 10.82
N SER A 46 -11.33 21.30 10.55
CA SER A 46 -10.97 22.55 9.88
C SER A 46 -10.67 22.39 8.39
N PHE A 47 -10.29 21.20 7.91
CA PHE A 47 -9.94 20.98 6.51
C PHE A 47 -9.98 19.51 6.12
N GLY A 48 -10.15 19.25 4.81
CA GLY A 48 -10.00 17.93 4.22
C GLY A 48 -8.93 17.92 3.15
N PHE A 49 -8.19 16.81 3.07
CA PHE A 49 -7.21 16.56 2.03
C PHE A 49 -7.28 15.14 1.51
N THR A 50 -6.89 14.97 0.25
CA THR A 50 -6.77 13.69 -0.44
C THR A 50 -5.32 13.50 -0.82
N ASN A 51 -4.78 12.31 -0.59
CA ASN A 51 -3.46 11.90 -1.05
C ASN A 51 -3.62 10.68 -1.96
N ILE A 52 -2.89 10.67 -3.06
CA ILE A 52 -2.81 9.54 -3.98
C ILE A 52 -1.33 9.21 -4.13
N GLY A 53 -0.99 7.94 -3.95
CA GLY A 53 0.35 7.42 -4.06
C GLY A 53 0.44 6.20 -4.96
N LEU A 54 1.62 6.02 -5.55
CA LEU A 54 2.03 4.83 -6.27
C LEU A 54 3.12 4.14 -5.47
N SER A 55 3.06 2.81 -5.40
CA SER A 55 4.11 1.99 -4.83
C SER A 55 4.61 0.96 -5.85
N VAL A 56 5.90 0.68 -5.81
CA VAL A 56 6.52 -0.42 -6.55
C VAL A 56 7.43 -1.17 -5.61
N THR A 57 7.43 -2.50 -5.74
CA THR A 57 8.14 -3.36 -4.82
C THR A 57 8.73 -4.55 -5.58
N VAL A 58 9.93 -4.94 -5.19
CA VAL A 58 10.61 -6.15 -5.66
C VAL A 58 11.00 -6.98 -4.45
N ALA A 59 10.42 -8.17 -4.36
CA ALA A 59 10.76 -9.19 -3.40
C ALA A 59 11.77 -10.18 -4.00
N TYR A 60 12.83 -10.45 -3.25
CA TYR A 60 13.83 -11.46 -3.57
C TYR A 60 14.12 -12.26 -2.29
N GLU A 61 13.64 -13.49 -2.24
CA GLU A 61 13.78 -14.39 -1.08
C GLU A 61 13.29 -13.75 0.23
N ASN A 62 14.21 -13.40 1.13
CA ASN A 62 13.96 -12.80 2.43
C ASN A 62 13.94 -11.27 2.41
N PHE A 63 14.21 -10.65 1.25
CA PHE A 63 14.35 -9.21 1.12
C PHE A 63 13.22 -8.65 0.28
N GLU A 64 12.67 -7.52 0.71
CA GLU A 64 11.69 -6.75 -0.06
C GLU A 64 12.18 -5.32 -0.16
N PHE A 65 12.48 -4.89 -1.39
CA PHE A 65 12.86 -3.53 -1.70
C PHE A 65 11.65 -2.82 -2.29
N GLY A 66 11.32 -1.64 -1.81
CA GLY A 66 10.22 -0.88 -2.37
C GLY A 66 10.46 0.61 -2.38
N ALA A 67 9.69 1.27 -3.24
CA ALA A 67 9.63 2.70 -3.34
C ALA A 67 8.17 3.14 -3.44
N LEU A 68 7.86 4.25 -2.79
CA LEU A 68 6.54 4.84 -2.78
C LEU A 68 6.65 6.32 -3.14
N TYR A 69 5.79 6.77 -4.03
CA TYR A 69 5.69 8.16 -4.43
C TYR A 69 4.28 8.66 -4.21
N ASN A 70 4.13 9.71 -3.41
CA ASN A 70 2.87 10.41 -3.20
C ASN A 70 2.81 11.65 -4.08
N PHE A 71 1.73 11.77 -4.86
CA PHE A 71 1.49 12.94 -5.70
C PHE A 71 1.05 14.13 -4.85
N PRO A 72 1.53 15.34 -5.19
CA PRO A 72 1.03 16.54 -4.55
C PRO A 72 -0.39 16.79 -5.04
N PHE A 73 -1.33 16.88 -4.11
CA PHE A 73 -2.73 17.20 -4.42
C PHE A 73 -3.16 18.39 -3.58
N GLN A 74 -3.53 19.48 -4.26
CA GLN A 74 -3.98 20.70 -3.63
C GLN A 74 -5.50 20.76 -3.68
N ASN A 75 -6.12 21.17 -2.57
CA ASN A 75 -7.56 21.37 -2.55
C ASN A 75 -7.90 22.65 -3.35
N PRO A 76 -8.68 22.57 -4.45
CA PRO A 76 -9.01 23.74 -5.27
C PRO A 76 -9.85 24.80 -4.53
N LEU A 77 -10.54 24.42 -3.44
CA LEU A 77 -11.36 25.34 -2.63
C LEU A 77 -10.57 26.03 -1.51
N ASN A 78 -9.44 25.46 -1.08
CA ASN A 78 -8.57 26.05 -0.07
C ASN A 78 -7.09 25.75 -0.39
N PRO A 79 -6.40 26.67 -1.10
CA PRO A 79 -5.04 26.44 -1.55
C PRO A 79 -4.00 26.37 -0.41
N ALA A 80 -4.37 26.76 0.81
CA ALA A 80 -3.51 26.61 1.99
C ALA A 80 -3.42 25.15 2.48
N VAL A 81 -4.30 24.27 2.00
CA VAL A 81 -4.34 22.85 2.37
C VAL A 81 -3.89 22.02 1.17
N TYR A 82 -2.70 21.43 1.26
CA TYR A 82 -2.15 20.57 0.22
C TYR A 82 -1.50 19.34 0.82
N SER A 83 -1.60 18.22 0.10
CA SER A 83 -0.81 17.02 0.37
C SER A 83 0.60 17.21 -0.20
N PRO A 84 1.68 17.09 0.59
CA PRO A 84 3.03 17.21 0.08
C PRO A 84 3.37 16.04 -0.84
N SER A 85 4.27 16.28 -1.79
CA SER A 85 4.91 15.20 -2.55
C SER A 85 5.97 14.54 -1.68
N THR A 86 5.95 13.22 -1.56
CA THR A 86 6.93 12.48 -0.76
C THR A 86 7.41 11.27 -1.54
N ILE A 87 8.73 11.04 -1.54
CA ILE A 87 9.35 9.81 -2.01
C ILE A 87 9.83 9.07 -0.78
N GLU A 88 9.42 7.81 -0.66
CA GLU A 88 9.86 6.90 0.38
C GLU A 88 10.53 5.69 -0.29
N ILE A 89 11.66 5.27 0.28
CA ILE A 89 12.38 4.06 -0.15
C ILE A 89 12.54 3.21 1.09
N PHE A 90 12.17 1.94 0.98
CA PHE A 90 12.21 1.01 2.12
C PHE A 90 12.85 -0.32 1.72
N LEU A 91 13.43 -0.96 2.73
CA LEU A 91 13.95 -2.31 2.68
C LEU A 91 13.40 -3.08 3.87
N THR A 92 12.71 -4.18 3.59
CA THR A 92 12.13 -5.06 4.60
C THR A 92 12.84 -6.41 4.58
N PHE A 93 13.10 -6.95 5.77
CA PHE A 93 13.70 -8.26 5.96
C PHE A 93 12.70 -9.18 6.65
N ASP A 94 12.39 -10.33 6.06
CA ASP A 94 11.55 -11.35 6.69
C ASP A 94 12.40 -12.50 7.23
N PHE A 95 12.42 -12.64 8.57
CA PHE A 95 13.17 -13.68 9.30
C PHE A 95 12.34 -14.94 9.58
N SER A 96 11.15 -15.06 9.00
CA SER A 96 10.29 -16.22 9.24
C SER A 96 10.94 -17.53 8.76
N PRO A 97 11.01 -18.58 9.62
CA PRO A 97 11.63 -19.84 9.25
C PRO A 97 10.85 -20.62 8.18
N TYR A 98 9.60 -20.23 7.91
CA TYR A 98 8.69 -20.91 6.97
C TYR A 98 8.80 -20.40 5.52
N LEU A 99 9.61 -19.38 5.25
CA LEU A 99 9.77 -18.79 3.92
C LEU A 99 10.31 -19.79 2.88
N ARG A 100 11.12 -20.76 3.33
CA ARG A 100 11.70 -21.80 2.46
C ARG A 100 10.64 -22.66 1.78
N ASN A 101 9.43 -22.76 2.36
CA ASN A 101 8.36 -23.61 1.83
C ASN A 101 7.41 -22.88 0.86
N LYS A 102 7.56 -21.56 0.68
CA LYS A 102 6.68 -20.76 -0.20
C LYS A 102 6.99 -20.90 -1.69
N ARG A 103 8.08 -21.56 -2.10
CA ARG A 103 8.45 -21.84 -3.52
C ARG A 103 8.25 -20.64 -4.48
N GLY A 104 8.50 -19.41 -4.04
CA GLY A 104 8.29 -18.19 -4.85
C GLY A 104 6.87 -17.63 -4.84
N ASP A 105 6.04 -18.01 -3.87
CA ASP A 105 4.78 -17.36 -3.56
C ASP A 105 5.01 -16.14 -2.65
N TYR A 106 4.82 -14.95 -3.22
CA TYR A 106 5.02 -13.65 -2.56
C TYR A 106 3.71 -13.00 -2.12
N ARG A 107 2.62 -13.78 -2.05
CA ARG A 107 1.33 -13.25 -1.64
C ARG A 107 1.35 -12.66 -0.24
N ARG A 108 0.76 -11.47 -0.08
CA ARG A 108 0.59 -10.80 1.24
C ARG A 108 -0.24 -11.62 2.21
N ILE A 109 -1.28 -12.31 1.71
CA ILE A 109 -2.13 -13.22 2.49
C ILE A 109 -2.17 -14.57 1.79
N SER A 110 -1.70 -15.60 2.50
CA SER A 110 -1.86 -17.01 2.16
C SER A 110 -2.81 -17.67 3.16
N ILE A 111 -3.69 -18.53 2.65
CA ILE A 111 -4.49 -19.44 3.46
C ILE A 111 -3.99 -20.85 3.18
N ASP A 112 -3.51 -21.53 4.22
CA ASP A 112 -3.21 -22.95 4.12
C ASP A 112 -4.55 -23.69 4.16
N ASN A 113 -5.04 -24.10 2.99
CA ASN A 113 -6.21 -24.99 2.90
C ASN A 113 -5.80 -26.37 3.42
N TYR A 114 -5.93 -26.60 4.72
CA TYR A 114 -5.95 -27.95 5.27
C TYR A 114 -7.32 -28.58 4.95
N TYR A 115 -7.32 -29.58 4.07
CA TYR A 115 -8.45 -30.49 3.86
C TYR A 115 -8.34 -31.68 4.82
#